data_AF-A0AAW6BJ35-F1
#
_entry.id   AF-A0AAW6BJ35-F1
#
_cell.length_a   1.000
_cell.length_b   1.000
_cell.length_c   1.000
_cell.angle_alpha   90.00
_cell.angle_beta   90.00
_cell.angle_gamma   90.00
#
_symmetry.space_group_name_H-M   'P 1'
#
loop_
_entity.id
_entity.type
_entity.pdbx_description
1 polymer ?
#
loop_
_entity_poly.entity_id
_entity_poly.type
_entity_poly.pdbx_seq_one_letter_code
_entity_poly.pdbx_strand_id
1 'polypeptide(L)'
;MPKIYSLCTFLSSRKAETQGSTFIDSTKIAVCHNLRIPRHHVFQGIAQRGKTRTGWSYGFKLHLIINHCGELLAVKLTSGNKDERHPVKARVQGLTECLLAIKGICHRPCAMNWKRKE
;
A
#
# COMPACT_ATOMS: atom_id res chain seq x y z
N MET A 1 12.33 -9.43 16.17
CA MET A 1 11.83 -9.11 14.82
C MET A 1 11.22 -7.72 14.79
N PRO A 2 11.39 -6.93 13.72
CA PRO A 2 10.84 -5.58 13.66
C PRO A 2 9.30 -5.61 13.68
N LYS A 3 8.67 -4.79 14.54
CA LYS A 3 7.21 -4.78 14.80
C LYS A 3 6.34 -4.68 13.54
N ILE A 4 6.85 -4.05 12.47
CA ILE A 4 6.13 -3.86 11.21
C ILE A 4 5.76 -5.18 10.52
N TYR A 5 6.62 -6.20 10.61
CA TYR A 5 6.34 -7.52 10.05
C TYR A 5 5.26 -8.24 10.84
N SER A 6 5.34 -8.17 12.18
CA SER A 6 4.32 -8.72 13.07
C SER A 6 2.95 -8.11 12.84
N LEU A 7 2.88 -6.81 12.55
CA LEU A 7 1.64 -6.15 12.19
C LEU A 7 1.11 -6.66 10.84
N CYS A 8 1.98 -6.80 9.83
CA CYS A 8 1.58 -7.29 8.51
C CYS A 8 1.09 -8.74 8.55
N THR A 9 1.71 -9.61 9.37
CA THR A 9 1.26 -10.99 9.56
C THR A 9 -0.08 -11.03 10.28
N PHE A 10 -0.25 -10.22 11.33
CA PHE A 10 -1.53 -10.09 12.03
C PHE A 10 -2.66 -9.63 11.11
N LEU A 11 -2.44 -8.54 10.36
CA LEU A 11 -3.42 -8.05 9.38
C LEU A 11 -3.69 -9.09 8.30
N SER A 12 -2.68 -9.82 7.84
CA SER A 12 -2.87 -10.89 6.86
C SER A 12 -3.71 -12.06 7.37
N SER A 13 -3.77 -12.28 8.69
CA SER A 13 -4.59 -13.32 9.32
C SER A 13 -6.06 -12.92 9.50
N ARG A 14 -6.38 -11.62 9.38
CA ARG A 14 -7.72 -11.05 9.61
C ARG A 14 -8.44 -10.70 8.30
N LYS A 15 -8.13 -11.41 7.21
CA LYS A 15 -8.74 -11.11 5.91
C LYS A 15 -10.18 -11.62 5.87
N ALA A 16 -11.07 -10.80 5.34
CA ALA A 16 -12.44 -11.17 5.03
C ALA A 16 -12.54 -11.78 3.63
N GLU A 17 -13.68 -12.43 3.37
CA GLU A 17 -14.05 -12.84 2.02
C GLU A 17 -14.45 -11.63 1.18
N THR A 18 -14.22 -11.72 -0.14
CA THR A 18 -14.54 -10.63 -1.05
C THR A 18 -16.03 -10.48 -1.28
N GLN A 19 -16.57 -9.31 -0.95
CA GLN A 19 -17.92 -8.89 -1.35
C GLN A 19 -17.93 -7.40 -1.73
N GLY A 20 -18.47 -7.07 -2.90
CA GLY A 20 -18.74 -5.70 -3.34
C GLY A 20 -17.52 -4.90 -3.77
N SER A 21 -17.67 -3.56 -3.75
CA SER A 21 -16.63 -2.64 -4.21
C SER A 21 -15.42 -2.61 -3.27
N THR A 22 -14.25 -2.40 -3.87
CA THR A 22 -12.96 -2.45 -3.18
C THR A 22 -12.21 -1.13 -3.30
N PHE A 23 -11.57 -0.73 -2.20
CA PHE A 23 -10.78 0.48 -2.10
C PHE A 23 -9.32 0.12 -1.89
N ILE A 24 -8.44 0.81 -2.62
CA ILE A 24 -6.99 0.60 -2.53
C ILE A 24 -6.31 1.91 -2.18
N ASP A 25 -5.52 1.87 -1.10
CA ASP A 25 -4.63 2.95 -0.71
C ASP A 25 -3.24 2.41 -0.35
N SER A 26 -2.23 3.27 -0.52
CA SER A 26 -0.87 2.98 -0.07
C SER A 26 -0.36 4.09 0.84
N THR A 27 0.08 3.70 2.04
CA THR A 27 0.62 4.62 3.04
C THR A 27 2.12 4.39 3.20
N LYS A 28 2.90 5.47 3.23
CA LYS A 28 4.34 5.42 3.52
C LYS A 28 4.58 5.16 5.01
N ILE A 29 5.51 4.26 5.32
CA ILE A 29 5.98 3.98 6.68
C ILE A 29 7.47 4.30 6.73
N ALA A 30 7.80 5.46 7.30
CA ALA A 30 9.18 5.88 7.51
C ALA A 30 9.76 5.15 8.74
N VAL A 31 10.89 4.47 8.58
CA VAL A 31 11.54 3.73 9.67
C VAL A 31 12.61 4.55 10.38
N CYS A 32 13.11 5.60 9.74
CA CYS A 32 13.98 6.60 10.36
C CYS A 32 13.93 7.92 9.59
N HIS A 33 14.46 8.97 10.19
CA HIS A 33 14.72 10.23 9.50
C HIS A 33 15.79 10.05 8.41
N ASN A 34 15.71 10.81 7.31
CA ASN A 34 16.62 10.65 6.17
C ASN A 34 18.09 10.89 6.55
N LEU A 35 18.36 11.76 7.51
CA LEU A 35 19.71 12.02 8.03
C LEU A 35 20.31 10.84 8.81
N ARG A 36 19.48 9.92 9.32
CA ARG A 36 19.90 8.77 10.13
C ARG A 36 20.08 7.49 9.32
N ILE A 37 19.82 7.53 8.01
CA ILE A 37 19.93 6.35 7.12
C ILE A 37 21.32 5.70 7.23
N PRO A 38 22.46 6.43 7.24
CA PRO A 38 23.78 5.80 7.32
C PRO A 38 24.01 4.99 8.61
N ARG A 39 23.28 5.29 9.68
CA ARG A 39 23.38 4.62 11.00
C ARG A 39 22.25 3.60 11.22
N HIS A 40 21.40 3.38 10.22
CA HIS A 40 20.22 2.53 10.36
C HIS A 40 20.54 1.09 9.97
N HIS A 41 20.62 0.19 10.97
CA HIS A 41 20.97 -1.22 10.74
C HIS A 41 19.76 -2.16 10.76
N VAL A 42 18.65 -1.78 11.40
CA VAL A 42 17.49 -2.68 11.65
C VAL A 42 16.82 -3.16 10.36
N PHE A 43 16.70 -2.29 9.36
CA PHE A 43 16.11 -2.61 8.06
C PHE A 43 17.11 -2.46 6.91
N GLN A 44 18.41 -2.58 7.19
CA GLN A 44 19.46 -2.48 6.19
C GLN A 44 19.24 -3.52 5.07
N GLY A 45 19.34 -3.09 3.81
CA GLY A 45 19.10 -3.94 2.64
C GLY A 45 17.63 -4.18 2.28
N ILE A 46 16.67 -3.89 3.18
CA ILE A 46 15.24 -4.17 2.94
C ILE A 46 14.42 -2.88 2.81
N ALA A 47 14.63 -1.92 3.70
CA ALA A 47 14.06 -0.58 3.59
C ALA A 47 14.79 0.22 2.50
N GLN A 48 14.03 1.00 1.73
CA GLN A 48 14.56 1.78 0.61
C GLN A 48 14.05 3.22 0.66
N ARG A 49 14.81 4.15 0.05
CA ARG A 49 14.36 5.53 -0.10
C ARG A 49 13.26 5.63 -1.15
N GLY A 50 12.10 6.13 -0.77
CA GLY A 50 10.98 6.44 -1.65
C GLY A 50 10.73 7.93 -1.77
N LYS A 51 10.52 8.43 -2.99
CA LYS A 51 10.02 9.79 -3.24
C LYS A 51 8.49 9.76 -3.30
N THR A 52 7.86 10.64 -2.54
CA THR A 52 6.41 10.87 -2.55
C THR A 52 6.13 12.33 -2.86
N ARG A 53 4.86 12.68 -3.10
CA ARG A 53 4.43 14.10 -3.25
C ARG A 53 4.87 14.96 -2.06
N THR A 54 4.89 14.38 -0.87
CA THR A 54 5.26 15.06 0.38
C THR A 54 6.76 14.94 0.71
N GLY A 55 7.60 14.48 -0.24
CA GLY A 55 9.05 14.43 -0.09
C GLY A 55 9.64 13.02 0.01
N TRP A 56 10.91 12.95 0.41
CA TRP A 56 11.66 11.70 0.55
C TRP A 56 11.44 11.04 1.90
N SER A 57 11.31 9.72 1.89
CA SER A 57 11.25 8.88 3.10
C SER A 57 12.13 7.65 2.95
N TYR A 58 12.67 7.13 4.05
CA TYR A 58 13.36 5.85 4.10
C TYR A 58 12.52 4.85 4.88
N GLY A 59 12.14 3.75 4.24
CA GLY A 59 11.28 2.75 4.85
C GLY A 59 10.50 1.94 3.84
N PHE A 60 9.20 1.79 4.10
CA PHE A 60 8.30 0.90 3.40
C PHE A 60 7.07 1.64 2.88
N LYS A 61 6.34 1.01 1.96
CA LYS A 61 4.97 1.35 1.59
C LYS A 61 4.06 0.19 1.97
N LEU A 62 3.03 0.48 2.75
CA LEU A 62 1.97 -0.44 3.13
C LEU A 62 0.80 -0.25 2.17
N HIS A 63 0.45 -1.29 1.43
CA HIS A 63 -0.70 -1.32 0.54
C HIS A 63 -1.84 -2.05 1.26
N LEU A 64 -3.00 -1.40 1.35
CA LEU A 64 -4.21 -1.95 1.94
C LEU A 64 -5.30 -2.02 0.88
N ILE A 65 -6.02 -3.14 0.88
CA ILE A 65 -7.22 -3.34 0.09
C ILE A 65 -8.34 -3.62 1.08
N ILE A 66 -9.35 -2.76 1.09
CA ILE A 66 -10.53 -2.88 1.95
C ILE A 66 -11.80 -2.92 1.10
N ASN A 67 -12.86 -3.55 1.58
CA ASN A 67 -14.16 -3.45 0.94
C ASN A 67 -14.93 -2.22 1.42
N HIS A 68 -16.10 -1.96 0.83
CA HIS A 68 -17.02 -0.91 1.21
C HIS A 68 -17.56 -1.00 2.64
N CYS A 69 -17.54 -2.18 3.26
CA CYS A 69 -17.88 -2.38 4.67
C CYS A 69 -16.70 -2.08 5.63
N GLY A 70 -15.52 -1.74 5.11
CA GLY A 70 -14.31 -1.47 5.89
C GLY A 70 -13.53 -2.73 6.28
N GLU A 71 -13.88 -3.89 5.73
CA GLU A 71 -13.20 -5.15 6.00
C GLU A 71 -11.92 -5.27 5.18
N LEU A 72 -10.88 -5.84 5.78
CA LEU A 72 -9.59 -6.00 5.14
C LEU A 72 -9.60 -7.19 4.18
N LEU A 73 -9.35 -6.95 2.90
CA LEU A 73 -9.24 -7.99 1.88
C LEU A 73 -7.78 -8.41 1.67
N ALA A 74 -6.87 -7.43 1.66
CA ALA A 74 -5.45 -7.71 1.50
C ALA A 74 -4.56 -6.64 2.09
N VAL A 75 -3.39 -7.08 2.55
CA VAL A 75 -2.28 -6.23 2.96
C VAL A 75 -1.01 -6.67 2.24
N LYS A 76 -0.15 -5.70 1.91
CA LYS A 76 1.19 -5.95 1.37
C LYS A 76 2.16 -4.87 1.81
N LEU A 77 3.31 -5.30 2.33
CA LEU A 77 4.44 -4.42 2.62
C LEU A 77 5.43 -4.46 1.46
N THR A 78 5.91 -3.30 1.03
CA THR A 78 6.92 -3.16 -0.04
C THR A 78 7.98 -2.14 0.36
N SER A 79 9.18 -2.24 -0.20
CA SER A 79 10.23 -1.24 0.01
C SER A 79 9.80 0.13 -0.55
N GLY A 80 10.24 1.21 0.08
CA GLY A 80 9.80 2.58 -0.22
C GLY A 80 9.99 3.05 -1.66
N ASN A 81 10.92 2.46 -2.41
CA ASN A 81 11.21 2.80 -3.80
C ASN A 81 10.33 2.07 -4.83
N LYS A 82 9.52 1.09 -4.42
CA LYS A 82 8.69 0.33 -5.36
C LYS A 82 7.54 1.18 -5.88
N ASP A 83 7.37 1.17 -7.20
CA ASP A 83 6.22 1.75 -7.90
C ASP A 83 4.95 1.01 -7.49
N GLU A 84 3.90 1.75 -7.14
CA GLU A 84 2.62 1.24 -6.64
C GLU A 84 1.84 0.46 -7.70
N ARG A 85 2.12 0.67 -8.99
CA ARG A 85 1.41 0.03 -10.11
C ARG A 85 1.67 -1.47 -10.26
N HIS A 86 2.79 -1.97 -9.74
CA HIS A 86 3.20 -3.38 -9.82
C HIS A 86 2.62 -4.27 -8.70
N PRO A 87 2.72 -3.90 -7.41
CA PRO A 87 2.24 -4.74 -6.32
C PRO A 87 0.71 -4.93 -6.32
N VAL A 88 -0.04 -3.96 -6.85
CA VAL A 88 -1.51 -3.99 -6.95
C VAL A 88 -1.98 -4.97 -8.02
N LYS A 89 -1.36 -4.99 -9.21
CA LYS A 89 -1.72 -5.92 -10.30
C LYS A 89 -1.67 -7.39 -9.87
N ALA A 90 -0.66 -7.79 -9.09
CA ALA A 90 -0.50 -9.18 -8.64
C ALA A 90 -1.53 -9.62 -7.58
N ARG A 91 -2.26 -8.69 -6.94
CA ARG A 91 -3.25 -9.00 -5.89
C ARG A 91 -4.68 -8.90 -6.40
N VAL A 92 -4.89 -8.09 -7.43
CA VAL A 92 -6.20 -7.78 -8.03
C VAL A 92 -6.67 -8.86 -9.02
N GLN A 93 -5.81 -9.78 -9.45
CA GLN A 93 -6.16 -10.86 -10.40
C GLN A 93 -7.28 -11.82 -9.93
N GLY A 94 -7.76 -11.72 -8.68
CA GLY A 94 -8.93 -12.43 -8.18
C GLY A 94 -10.01 -11.55 -7.53
N LEU A 95 -9.91 -10.22 -7.64
CA LEU A 95 -10.85 -9.25 -7.06
C LEU A 95 -11.63 -8.58 -8.20
N THR A 96 -12.74 -9.19 -8.63
CA THR A 96 -13.46 -8.83 -9.86
C THR A 96 -14.46 -7.68 -9.73
N GLU A 97 -14.50 -6.98 -8.58
CA GLU A 97 -15.53 -5.98 -8.31
C GLU A 97 -14.93 -4.59 -8.04
N CYS A 98 -15.37 -3.62 -8.86
CA CYS A 98 -15.08 -2.18 -8.87
C CYS A 98 -13.95 -1.71 -7.93
N LEU A 99 -12.77 -1.44 -8.51
CA LEU A 99 -11.60 -0.93 -7.81
C LEU A 99 -11.63 0.60 -7.79
N LEU A 100 -11.86 1.19 -6.61
CA LEU A 100 -11.70 2.61 -6.36
C LEU A 100 -10.29 2.84 -5.79
N ALA A 101 -9.37 3.30 -6.62
CA ALA A 101 -8.00 3.59 -6.20
C ALA A 101 -7.71 5.09 -6.19
N ILE A 102 -6.91 5.55 -5.23
CA ILE A 102 -6.43 6.93 -5.19
C ILE A 102 -5.47 7.16 -6.38
N LYS A 103 -5.59 8.35 -6.99
CA LYS A 103 -4.91 8.76 -8.23
C LYS A 103 -3.42 8.39 -8.24
N GLY A 104 -3.06 7.39 -9.04
CA GLY A 104 -1.68 6.88 -9.19
C GLY A 104 -1.58 5.35 -9.34
N ILE A 105 -2.60 4.61 -8.91
CA ILE A 105 -2.58 3.14 -8.83
C ILE A 105 -3.27 2.45 -10.03
N CYS A 106 -4.23 3.10 -10.70
CA CYS A 106 -4.99 2.49 -11.80
C CYS A 106 -4.25 2.54 -13.15
N HIS A 107 -4.18 1.37 -13.83
CA HIS A 107 -3.65 1.22 -15.19
C HIS A 107 -4.76 1.00 -16.24
N ARG A 108 -6.04 0.85 -15.83
CA ARG A 108 -7.20 0.88 -16.73
C ARG A 108 -8.33 1.71 -16.10
N PRO A 109 -9.12 2.44 -16.88
CA PRO A 109 -10.29 3.14 -16.38
C PRO A 109 -11.38 2.11 -16.08
N CYS A 110 -11.68 1.87 -14.81
CA CYS A 110 -12.96 1.27 -14.43
C CYS A 110 -13.95 2.45 -14.37
N ALA A 111 -14.97 2.42 -15.21
CA ALA A 111 -15.88 3.52 -15.42
C ALA A 111 -16.70 3.78 -14.15
N MET A 112 -16.37 4.85 -13.41
CA MET A 112 -17.34 5.60 -12.62
C MET A 112 -17.01 7.09 -12.69
N ASN A 113 -17.97 7.83 -13.24
CA ASN A 113 -17.98 9.29 -13.32
C ASN A 113 -17.83 9.92 -11.93
N TRP A 114 -16.63 10.34 -11.54
CA TRP A 114 -16.46 11.23 -10.38
C TRP A 114 -16.23 12.66 -10.88
N LYS A 115 -17.30 13.47 -10.89
CA LYS A 115 -17.19 14.91 -11.13
C LYS A 115 -16.32 15.53 -10.03
N ARG A 116 -15.35 16.33 -10.45
CA ARG A 116 -14.62 17.29 -9.61
C ARG A 116 -15.64 18.14 -8.85
N LYS A 117 -15.57 18.18 -7.52
CA LYS A 117 -15.96 19.38 -6.79
C LYS A 117 -14.67 20.17 -6.56
N GLU A 118 -14.69 21.37 -7.10
CA GLU A 118 -13.70 22.43 -6.91
C GLU A 118 -13.58 22.82 -5.43
#